data_AF-A0A7C1D660-F1
#
_entry.id   AF-A0A7C1D660-F1
#
_cell.length_a   1.000
_cell.length_b   1.000
_cell.length_c   1.000
_cell.angle_alpha   90.00
_cell.angle_beta   90.00
_cell.angle_gamma   90.00
#
_symmetry.space_group_name_H-M   'P 1'
#
loop_
_entity.id
_entity.type
_entity.pdbx_description
1 polymer ?
#
loop_
_entity_poly.entity_id
_entity_poly.type
_entity_poly.pdbx_seq_one_letter_code
_entity_poly.pdbx_strand_id
1 'polypeptide(L)' 'MQRTPCEVYSRIVGYIRPVSQWNKGKRAEFSERKEFNKQLAE' A
#
# COMPACT_ATOMS: atom_id res chain seq x y z
N MET A 1 -22.78 -15.01 -13.38
CA MET A 1 -22.61 -14.09 -12.22
C MET A 1 -21.58 -13.04 -12.58
N GLN A 2 -21.96 -11.76 -12.56
CA GLN A 2 -21.02 -10.65 -12.78
C GLN A 2 -20.42 -10.27 -11.42
N ARG A 3 -19.07 -10.21 -11.33
CA ARG A 3 -18.37 -9.83 -10.10
C ARG A 3 -18.09 -8.33 -10.11
N THR A 4 -18.36 -7.66 -9.00
CA THR A 4 -17.98 -6.25 -8.80
C THR A 4 -16.50 -6.19 -8.37
N PRO A 5 -15.67 -5.33 -8.99
CA PRO A 5 -14.30 -5.14 -8.53
C PRO A 5 -14.27 -4.49 -7.15
N CYS A 6 -13.48 -5.04 -6.24
CA CYS A 6 -13.27 -4.45 -4.92
C CYS A 6 -12.19 -3.36 -5.00
N GLU A 7 -12.46 -2.21 -4.40
CA GLU A 7 -11.47 -1.14 -4.31
C GLU A 7 -10.53 -1.40 -3.13
N VAL A 8 -9.23 -1.38 -3.41
CA VAL A 8 -8.19 -1.66 -2.41
C VAL A 8 -7.68 -0.36 -1.82
N TYR A 9 -7.66 -0.29 -0.49
CA TYR A 9 -7.26 0.88 0.28
C TYR A 9 -5.97 0.58 1.06
N SER A 10 -5.08 1.57 1.15
CA SER A 10 -3.84 1.46 1.92
C SER A 10 -3.46 2.78 2.58
N ARG A 11 -2.70 2.70 3.68
CA ARG A 11 -2.27 3.84 4.49
C ARG A 11 -1.01 4.48 3.91
N ILE A 12 -1.07 5.79 3.65
CA ILE A 12 0.05 6.54 3.05
C ILE A 12 0.88 7.26 4.13
N VAL A 13 0.44 8.43 4.59
CA VAL A 13 1.14 9.32 5.56
C VAL A 13 0.16 9.85 6.61
N GLY A 14 -0.52 8.93 7.31
CA GLY A 14 -1.48 9.27 8.36
C GLY A 14 -2.96 9.18 7.96
N TYR A 15 -3.27 8.91 6.69
CA TYR A 15 -4.63 8.63 6.23
C TYR A 15 -4.66 7.49 5.20
N ILE A 16 -5.87 6.99 4.93
CA ILE A 16 -6.12 5.89 3.99
C ILE A 16 -6.54 6.47 2.63
N ARG A 17 -5.94 5.97 1.54
CA ARG A 17 -6.28 6.36 0.16
C ARG A 17 -6.41 5.09 -0.71
N PRO A 18 -7.34 5.05 -1.68
CA PRO A 18 -7.43 3.93 -2.61
C PRO A 18 -6.15 3.83 -3.45
N VAL A 19 -5.65 2.60 -3.63
CA VAL A 19 -4.40 2.29 -4.33
C VAL A 19 -4.49 2.66 -5.81
N SER A 20 -5.69 2.58 -6.39
CA SER A 20 -5.99 3.01 -7.76
C SER A 20 -5.62 4.49 -8.02
N GLN A 21 -5.66 5.33 -6.98
CA GLN A 21 -5.41 6.78 -7.09
C GLN A 21 -3.99 7.19 -6.70
N TRP A 22 -3.05 6.24 -6.62
CA TRP A 22 -1.66 6.56 -6.31
C TRP A 22 -0.97 7.20 -7.52
N ASN A 23 -0.09 8.16 -7.29
CA ASN A 23 0.78 8.70 -8.34
C ASN A 23 2.05 7.83 -8.49
N LYS A 24 2.86 8.11 -9.52
CA LYS A 24 4.10 7.34 -9.78
C LYS A 24 5.08 7.39 -8.61
N GLY A 25 5.22 8.54 -7.96
CA GLY A 25 6.12 8.73 -6.83
C GLY A 25 5.73 7.92 -5.60
N LYS A 26 4.43 7.87 -5.26
CA LYS A 26 3.93 7.06 -4.13
C LYS A 26 4.05 5.57 -4.36
N ARG A 27 3.89 5.11 -5.61
CA ARG A 27 4.18 3.70 -5.94
C ARG A 27 5.66 3.36 -5.75
N ALA A 28 6.57 4.23 -6.19
CA ALA A 28 8.01 4.04 -5.99
C ALA A 28 8.37 4.04 -4.50
N GLU A 29 7.93 5.06 -3.76
CA GLU A 29 8.14 5.17 -2.31
C GLU A 29 7.63 3.93 -1.57
N PHE A 30 6.43 3.44 -1.92
CA PHE A 30 5.87 2.25 -1.29
C PHE A 30 6.71 0.99 -1.53
N SER A 31 7.27 0.82 -2.74
CA SER A 31 8.17 -0.30 -3.05
C SER A 31 9.49 -0.26 -2.27
N GLU A 32 9.89 0.92 -1.80
CA GLU A 32 11.11 1.11 -1.00
C GLU A 32 10.86 0.94 0.50
N ARG A 33 9.60 0.83 0.94
CA ARG A 33 9.27 0.60 2.36
C ARG A 33 9.78 -0.76 2.82
N LYS A 34 10.36 -0.78 4.01
CA LYS A 34 10.79 -2.01 4.67
C LYS A 34 9.75 -2.42 5.71
N GLU A 35 9.35 -3.67 5.65
CA GLU A 35 8.51 -4.27 6.66
C GLU A 35 9.36 -4.60 7.89
N PHE A 36 8.74 -4.49 9.06
CA PHE A 36 9.38 -4.95 10.28
C PHE A 36 9.47 -6.48 10.25
N ASN A 37 10.68 -7.02 10.22
CA ASN A 37 10.92 -8.45 10.33
C ASN A 37 11.44 -8.76 11.75
N LYS A 38 10.62 -9.48 12.51
CA LYS A 38 10.94 -9.87 13.90
C LYS A 38 12.23 -10.69 14.00
N GLN A 39 12.54 -11.53 13.01
CA GLN A 39 13.69 -12.43 13.03
C GLN A 39 15.05 -11.72 12.83
N LEU A 40 15.04 -10.46 12.37
CA LEU A 40 16.26 -9.66 12.21
C LEU A 40 16.52 -8.73 13.39
N ALA A 41 15.60 -8.68 14.36
CA ALA A 41 15.64 -7.77 15.50
C ALA A 41 16.06 -8.46 16.82
N GLU A 42 16.48 -9.73 16.75
CA GLU A 42 16.98 -10.56 17.86
C GLU A 42 18.47 -10.90 17.67
#